data_AF-A0A367Y9D7-F1
#
_entry.id   AF-A0A367Y9D7-F1
#
_cell.length_a   1.000
_cell.length_b   1.000
_cell.length_c   1.000
_cell.angle_alpha   90.00
_cell.angle_beta   90.00
_cell.angle_gamma   90.00
#
_symmetry.space_group_name_H-M   'P 1'
#
loop_
_entity.id
_entity.type
_entity.pdbx_description
1 polymer ?
#
loop_
_entity_poly.entity_id
_entity_poly.type
_entity_poly.pdbx_seq_one_letter_code
_entity_poly.pdbx_strand_id
1 'polypeptide(L)'
;MTKLAEYFDIIFKYVPSEELVKLLEIPTIHDQVLKVLYSTICIGGSFSIFILKVKYGPQLQRDGYPILKSALEYVHLLETYPFISPKKLIFDDPGVALQLAREYPKSLKDAEIELEPYPQGDYERSMLAFCREFSRTAFKVTSLSYNNLGAIPQDVGSRLFRDLVTVTVPEIALAPHGLNMHIDMWQLTPDRFPNLTSLSLEDYMLPQNVSTFPANLKKLKCRLALSDALHSMVNGGHKQSGSRLLMLQFPAMLEDLTVNTADFGPITKTTFDISYFAAPHKV
;
A
#
# COMPACT_ATOMS: atom_id res chain seq x y z
N MET A 1 1.57 36.44 -15.40
CA MET A 1 2.58 35.36 -15.57
C MET A 1 2.08 33.97 -15.15
N THR A 2 0.78 33.77 -14.88
CA THR A 2 0.18 32.54 -14.32
C THR A 2 0.02 31.37 -15.30
N LYS A 3 -0.20 31.64 -16.60
CA LYS A 3 -0.50 30.56 -17.57
C LYS A 3 0.67 29.59 -17.79
N LEU A 4 1.92 30.06 -17.82
CA LEU A 4 3.07 29.21 -18.14
C LEU A 4 3.38 28.21 -17.02
N ALA A 5 3.27 28.65 -15.76
CA ALA A 5 3.50 27.80 -14.59
C ALA A 5 2.48 26.65 -14.51
N GLU A 6 1.22 26.91 -14.85
CA GLU A 6 0.18 25.89 -14.92
C GLU A 6 0.47 24.83 -16.01
N TYR A 7 1.02 25.23 -17.15
CA TYR A 7 1.44 24.27 -18.18
C TYR A 7 2.58 23.37 -17.71
N PHE A 8 3.57 23.92 -16.99
CA PHE A 8 4.66 23.11 -16.44
C PHE A 8 4.17 22.12 -15.39
N ASP A 9 3.24 22.52 -14.51
CA ASP A 9 2.61 21.63 -13.53
C ASP A 9 1.88 20.44 -14.21
N ILE A 10 1.37 20.62 -15.44
CA ILE A 10 0.76 19.54 -16.23
C ILE A 10 1.84 18.68 -16.88
N ILE A 11 2.81 19.29 -17.56
CA ILE A 11 3.87 18.57 -18.30
C ILE A 11 4.69 17.71 -17.34
N PHE A 12 5.14 18.27 -16.22
CA PHE A 12 6.03 17.58 -15.28
C PHE A 12 5.39 16.38 -14.59
N LYS A 13 4.05 16.29 -14.53
CA LYS A 13 3.36 15.08 -14.03
C LYS A 13 3.62 13.84 -14.87
N TYR A 14 3.98 14.01 -16.14
CA TYR A 14 4.29 12.93 -17.06
C TYR A 14 5.80 12.66 -17.19
N VAL A 15 6.64 13.47 -16.54
CA VAL A 15 8.09 13.32 -16.56
C VAL A 15 8.51 12.39 -15.42
N PRO A 16 9.30 11.34 -15.67
CA PRO A 16 9.82 10.49 -14.62
C PRO A 16 10.63 11.29 -13.57
N SER A 17 10.52 10.93 -12.30
CA SER A 17 11.18 11.64 -11.21
C SER A 17 12.71 11.73 -11.36
N GLU A 18 13.34 10.70 -11.94
CA GLU A 18 14.78 10.72 -12.23
C GLU A 18 15.17 11.84 -13.21
N GLU A 19 14.30 12.14 -14.18
CA GLU A 19 14.50 13.25 -15.11
C GLU A 19 14.15 14.59 -14.44
N LEU A 20 13.10 14.63 -13.60
CA LEU A 20 12.79 15.83 -12.80
C LEU A 20 13.97 16.25 -11.91
N VAL A 21 14.69 15.30 -11.30
CA VAL A 21 15.88 15.61 -10.49
C VAL A 21 16.95 16.35 -11.32
N LYS A 22 17.16 15.96 -12.58
CA LYS A 22 18.11 16.65 -13.48
C LYS A 22 17.65 18.07 -13.83
N LEU A 23 16.32 18.27 -13.96
CA LEU A 23 15.74 19.58 -14.28
C LEU A 23 15.87 20.60 -13.14
N LEU A 24 16.21 20.17 -11.91
CA LEU A 24 16.50 21.08 -10.80
C LEU A 24 17.71 21.99 -11.08
N GLU A 25 18.60 21.61 -12.00
CA GLU A 25 19.74 22.45 -12.37
C GLU A 25 19.33 23.70 -13.18
N ILE A 26 18.07 23.79 -13.64
CA ILE A 26 17.55 24.88 -14.46
C ILE A 26 16.79 25.90 -13.57
N PRO A 27 17.38 27.06 -13.24
CA PRO A 27 16.83 27.97 -12.23
C PRO A 27 15.43 28.49 -12.57
N THR A 28 15.11 28.64 -13.86
CA THR A 28 13.83 29.22 -14.33
C THR A 28 12.63 28.33 -14.09
N ILE A 29 12.82 27.02 -13.91
CA ILE A 29 11.74 26.05 -13.66
C ILE A 29 11.91 25.32 -12.32
N HIS A 30 12.95 25.67 -11.56
CA HIS A 30 13.37 24.98 -10.34
C HIS A 30 12.21 24.77 -9.36
N ASP A 31 11.46 25.82 -9.06
CA ASP A 31 10.38 25.76 -8.06
C ASP A 31 9.20 24.90 -8.53
N GLN A 32 8.86 24.95 -9.82
CA GLN A 32 7.82 24.09 -10.41
C GLN A 32 8.25 22.62 -10.39
N VAL A 33 9.51 22.34 -10.71
CA VAL A 33 10.08 21.00 -10.64
C VAL A 33 10.05 20.48 -9.21
N LEU A 34 10.49 21.27 -8.21
CA LEU A 34 10.42 20.90 -6.80
C LEU A 34 8.99 20.59 -6.34
N LYS A 35 8.03 21.45 -6.70
CA LYS A 35 6.62 21.27 -6.33
C LYS A 35 6.05 19.95 -6.85
N VAL A 36 6.41 19.55 -8.07
CA VAL A 36 5.94 18.28 -8.66
C VAL A 36 6.71 17.10 -8.08
N LEU A 37 8.04 17.20 -7.97
CA LEU A 37 8.91 16.17 -7.44
C LEU A 37 8.53 15.79 -6.00
N TYR A 38 8.25 16.77 -5.15
CA TYR A 38 7.87 16.60 -3.75
C TYR A 38 6.34 16.55 -3.53
N SER A 39 5.56 16.28 -4.58
CA SER A 39 4.11 16.10 -4.44
C SER A 39 3.75 14.80 -3.71
N THR A 40 4.59 13.78 -3.80
CA THR A 40 4.56 12.56 -2.99
C THR A 40 5.92 12.41 -2.33
N ILE A 41 5.95 12.26 -1.00
CA ILE A 41 7.20 12.13 -0.24
C ILE A 41 7.14 10.87 0.60
N CYS A 42 8.22 10.10 0.58
CA CYS A 42 8.44 9.01 1.51
C CYS A 42 9.26 9.51 2.69
N ILE A 43 8.80 9.28 3.92
CA ILE A 43 9.47 9.74 5.13
C ILE A 43 9.82 8.53 5.99
N GLY A 44 11.09 8.49 6.36
CA GLY A 44 11.74 7.42 7.08
C GLY A 44 12.83 6.80 6.21
N GLY A 45 13.09 5.52 6.38
CA GLY A 45 14.07 4.84 5.55
C GLY A 45 14.77 3.71 6.27
N SER A 46 14.50 2.49 5.81
CA SER A 46 15.54 1.48 5.71
C SER A 46 16.56 1.92 4.66
N PHE A 47 17.52 2.75 5.07
CA PHE A 47 18.76 2.82 4.31
C PHE A 47 19.38 1.44 4.41
N SER A 48 19.64 0.80 3.26
CA SER A 48 20.46 -0.42 3.23
C SER A 48 21.71 -0.13 4.08
N ILE A 49 21.74 -0.73 5.27
CA ILE A 49 22.71 -0.52 6.35
C ILE A 49 24.16 -0.73 5.92
N PHE A 50 24.37 -1.19 4.68
CA PHE A 50 25.65 -1.54 4.12
C PHE A 50 26.11 -0.65 2.96
N ILE A 51 25.31 0.35 2.52
CA ILE A 51 25.69 1.20 1.38
C ILE A 51 25.47 2.68 1.68
N LEU A 52 26.55 3.36 2.10
CA LEU A 52 26.60 4.82 2.18
C LEU A 52 26.79 5.41 0.78
N LYS A 53 25.69 5.66 0.06
CA LYS A 53 25.72 6.43 -1.19
C LYS A 53 25.64 7.92 -0.87
N VAL A 54 26.76 8.62 -0.99
CA VAL A 54 26.77 10.09 -1.00
C VAL A 54 26.35 10.54 -2.39
N LYS A 55 25.09 10.97 -2.52
CA LYS A 55 24.59 11.65 -3.72
C LYS A 55 24.21 13.07 -3.32
N TYR A 56 24.59 14.04 -4.14
CA TYR A 56 24.10 15.41 -4.03
C TYR A 56 22.72 15.49 -4.70
N GLY A 57 21.74 16.08 -3.99
CA GLY A 57 20.37 16.21 -4.46
C GLY A 57 19.37 15.19 -3.85
N PRO A 58 18.10 15.24 -4.28
CA PRO A 58 17.05 14.37 -3.76
C PRO A 58 17.38 12.89 -3.98
N GLN A 59 17.23 12.09 -2.92
CA GLN A 59 17.31 10.65 -3.03
C GLN A 59 15.93 10.11 -3.40
N LEU A 60 15.86 9.19 -4.36
CA LEU A 60 14.60 8.59 -4.80
C LEU A 60 14.52 7.13 -4.34
N GLN A 61 13.33 6.69 -3.90
CA GLN A 61 13.00 5.28 -3.66
C GLN A 61 12.75 4.55 -4.99
N ARG A 62 12.50 3.24 -4.93
CA ARG A 62 12.21 2.36 -6.08
C ARG A 62 11.09 2.88 -6.98
N ASP A 63 10.08 3.53 -6.40
CA ASP A 63 8.93 4.07 -7.15
C ASP A 63 9.15 5.52 -7.63
N GLY A 64 10.37 6.04 -7.50
CA GLY A 64 10.74 7.38 -7.96
C GLY A 64 10.32 8.50 -7.01
N TYR A 65 9.79 8.21 -5.83
CA TYR A 65 9.44 9.25 -4.86
C TYR A 65 10.67 9.71 -4.06
N PRO A 66 10.82 11.02 -3.80
CA PRO A 66 11.83 11.52 -2.88
C PRO A 66 11.68 10.89 -1.48
N ILE A 67 12.81 10.44 -0.92
CA ILE A 67 12.90 9.91 0.44
C ILE A 67 13.59 10.91 1.37
N LEU A 68 13.00 11.15 2.53
CA LEU A 68 13.54 11.97 3.62
C LEU A 68 13.72 11.10 4.86
N LYS A 69 14.85 11.20 5.56
CA LYS A 69 15.22 10.22 6.59
C LYS A 69 14.47 10.36 7.90
N SER A 70 13.89 11.53 8.14
CA SER A 70 13.32 11.87 9.44
C SER A 70 12.24 12.93 9.34
N ALA A 71 11.45 13.06 10.41
CA ALA A 71 10.52 14.16 10.60
C ALA A 71 11.18 15.54 10.44
N LEU A 72 12.41 15.69 10.96
CA LEU A 72 13.14 16.96 10.92
C LEU A 72 13.57 17.34 9.50
N GLU A 73 14.03 16.38 8.70
CA GLU A 73 14.35 16.65 7.28
C GLU A 73 13.11 17.10 6.51
N TYR A 74 11.95 16.50 6.79
CA TYR A 74 10.67 16.91 6.21
C TYR A 74 10.27 18.33 6.62
N VAL A 75 10.33 18.65 7.90
CA VAL A 75 10.01 20.00 8.39
C VAL A 75 10.98 21.03 7.78
N HIS A 76 12.28 20.74 7.77
CA HIS A 76 13.28 21.64 7.20
C HIS A 76 13.07 21.87 5.70
N LEU A 77 12.64 20.84 4.96
CA LEU A 77 12.26 20.97 3.55
C LEU A 77 11.12 21.98 3.38
N LEU A 78 10.05 21.86 4.19
CA LEU A 78 8.90 22.77 4.12
C LEU A 78 9.24 24.20 4.55
N GLU A 79 10.14 24.37 5.52
CA GLU A 79 10.63 25.69 5.94
C GLU A 79 11.49 26.34 4.86
N THR A 80 12.34 25.55 4.19
CA THR A 80 13.22 26.03 3.12
C THR A 80 12.45 26.35 1.85
N TYR A 81 11.42 25.56 1.52
CA TYR A 81 10.60 25.72 0.32
C TYR A 81 9.09 25.76 0.68
N PRO A 82 8.59 26.90 1.19
CA PRO A 82 7.21 27.02 1.68
C PRO A 82 6.11 26.83 0.61
N PHE A 83 6.47 26.85 -0.67
CA PHE A 83 5.56 26.59 -1.78
C PHE A 83 5.34 25.09 -2.05
N ILE A 84 6.15 24.21 -1.43
CA ILE A 84 5.94 22.77 -1.48
C ILE A 84 4.74 22.44 -0.58
N SER A 85 3.75 21.80 -1.18
CA SER A 85 2.55 21.30 -0.49
C SER A 85 2.35 19.85 -0.92
N PRO A 86 2.89 18.88 -0.17
CA PRO A 86 2.78 17.47 -0.50
C PRO A 86 1.32 17.06 -0.51
N LYS A 87 0.93 16.31 -1.54
CA LYS A 87 -0.40 15.72 -1.67
C LYS A 87 -0.48 14.37 -0.97
N LYS A 88 0.64 13.68 -0.87
CA LYS A 88 0.74 12.35 -0.29
C LYS A 88 2.03 12.20 0.51
N LEU A 89 1.92 11.65 1.71
CA LEU A 89 3.05 11.28 2.56
C LEU A 89 2.98 9.78 2.84
N ILE A 90 4.08 9.07 2.57
CA ILE A 90 4.22 7.64 2.81
C ILE A 90 5.22 7.46 3.95
N PHE A 91 4.82 6.78 5.02
CA PHE A 91 5.68 6.53 6.18
C PHE A 91 6.05 5.05 6.26
N ASP A 92 7.34 4.75 6.16
CA ASP A 92 7.84 3.40 6.37
C ASP A 92 8.09 3.06 7.85
N ASP A 93 8.20 4.11 8.69
CA ASP A 93 8.19 4.03 10.14
C ASP A 93 6.97 4.80 10.69
N PRO A 94 5.94 4.09 11.20
CA PRO A 94 4.78 4.71 11.82
C PRO A 94 5.11 5.63 13.02
N GLY A 95 6.25 5.41 13.69
CA GLY A 95 6.73 6.25 14.78
C GLY A 95 7.06 7.67 14.31
N VAL A 96 7.61 7.83 13.10
CA VAL A 96 7.90 9.13 12.50
C VAL A 96 6.60 9.89 12.17
N ALA A 97 5.58 9.17 11.70
CA ALA A 97 4.25 9.76 11.48
C ALA A 97 3.65 10.30 12.78
N LEU A 98 3.75 9.54 13.88
CA LEU A 98 3.33 10.01 15.21
C LEU A 98 4.14 11.22 15.68
N GLN A 99 5.45 11.23 15.48
CA GLN A 99 6.30 12.36 15.84
C GLN A 99 5.84 13.64 15.13
N LEU A 100 5.64 13.59 13.82
CA LEU A 100 5.12 14.74 13.05
C LEU A 100 3.74 15.17 13.51
N ALA A 101 2.84 14.23 13.77
CA ALA A 101 1.49 14.55 14.25
C ALA A 101 1.50 15.26 15.62
N ARG A 102 2.49 14.96 16.47
CA ARG A 102 2.64 15.56 17.80
C ARG A 102 3.32 16.93 17.74
N GLU A 103 4.47 16.99 17.08
CA GLU A 103 5.36 18.15 17.12
C GLU A 103 5.02 19.18 16.04
N TYR A 104 4.55 18.72 14.88
CA TYR A 104 4.32 19.54 13.69
C TYR A 104 2.99 19.22 12.99
N PRO A 105 1.84 19.19 13.69
CA PRO A 105 0.57 18.70 13.10
C PRO A 105 0.13 19.42 11.82
N LYS A 106 0.54 20.68 11.64
CA LYS A 106 0.25 21.46 10.43
C LYS A 106 0.95 20.94 9.18
N SER A 107 2.08 20.23 9.32
CA SER A 107 2.83 19.68 8.19
C SER A 107 2.16 18.45 7.57
N LEU A 108 1.20 17.84 8.26
CA LEU A 108 0.39 16.73 7.76
C LEU A 108 -0.96 17.19 7.18
N LYS A 109 -1.24 18.49 7.24
CA LYS A 109 -2.54 19.02 6.82
C LYS A 109 -2.68 18.89 5.31
N ASP A 110 -3.88 18.49 4.88
CA ASP A 110 -4.28 18.38 3.47
C ASP A 110 -3.53 17.31 2.64
N ALA A 111 -2.57 16.60 3.25
CA ALA A 111 -1.89 15.45 2.64
C ALA A 111 -2.64 14.15 2.93
N GLU A 112 -2.72 13.26 1.93
CA GLU A 112 -3.10 11.87 2.11
C GLU A 112 -1.96 11.13 2.82
N ILE A 113 -2.29 10.39 3.88
CA ILE A 113 -1.29 9.67 4.67
C ILE A 113 -1.40 8.17 4.41
N GLU A 114 -0.28 7.58 4.03
CA GLU A 114 -0.09 6.15 3.85
C GLU A 114 0.95 5.62 4.83
N LEU A 115 0.63 4.49 5.47
CA LEU A 115 1.58 3.74 6.28
C LEU A 115 2.03 2.52 5.49
N GLU A 116 3.32 2.34 5.34
CA GLU A 116 3.94 1.18 4.70
C GLU A 116 5.06 0.63 5.61
N PRO A 117 4.71 0.07 6.79
CA PRO A 117 5.70 -0.37 7.76
C PRO A 117 6.68 -1.34 7.14
N TYR A 118 7.96 -1.05 7.27
CA TYR A 118 9.00 -1.90 6.69
C TYR A 118 8.99 -3.31 7.34
N PRO A 119 9.02 -4.40 6.55
CA PRO A 119 8.83 -5.75 7.08
C PRO A 119 10.04 -6.33 7.84
N GLN A 120 11.13 -5.58 8.01
CA GLN A 120 12.29 -6.04 8.77
C GLN A 120 12.21 -5.65 10.25
N GLY A 121 12.68 -6.53 11.13
CA GLY A 121 12.73 -6.31 12.57
C GLY A 121 11.42 -6.66 13.28
N ASP A 122 11.20 -6.08 14.45
CA ASP A 122 10.03 -6.35 15.31
C ASP A 122 8.83 -5.46 14.93
N TYR A 123 8.50 -5.47 13.63
CA TYR A 123 7.53 -4.56 13.04
C TYR A 123 6.12 -4.72 13.62
N GLU A 124 5.76 -5.93 14.08
CA GLU A 124 4.49 -6.19 14.75
C GLU A 124 4.36 -5.41 16.06
N ARG A 125 5.40 -5.45 16.91
CA ARG A 125 5.41 -4.67 18.15
C ARG A 125 5.41 -3.18 17.86
N SER A 126 6.14 -2.74 16.84
CA SER A 126 6.14 -1.34 16.40
C SER A 126 4.75 -0.89 15.96
N MET A 127 4.04 -1.71 15.16
CA MET A 127 2.70 -1.38 14.69
C MET A 127 1.66 -1.42 15.82
N LEU A 128 1.77 -2.36 16.76
CA LEU A 128 0.92 -2.41 17.93
C LEU A 128 1.13 -1.19 18.85
N ALA A 129 2.39 -0.80 19.07
CA ALA A 129 2.75 0.40 19.82
C ALA A 129 2.23 1.66 19.13
N PHE A 130 2.37 1.73 17.80
CA PHE A 130 1.80 2.80 16.99
C PHE A 130 0.29 2.91 17.20
N CYS A 131 -0.49 1.82 17.03
CA CYS A 131 -1.94 1.88 17.19
C CYS A 131 -2.38 2.37 18.58
N ARG A 132 -1.68 1.94 19.64
CA ARG A 132 -1.93 2.41 21.01
C ARG A 132 -1.70 3.91 21.14
N GLU A 133 -0.60 4.42 20.62
CA GLU A 133 -0.27 5.85 20.69
C GLU A 133 -1.09 6.71 19.72
N PHE A 134 -1.44 6.18 18.55
CA PHE A 134 -2.29 6.80 17.53
C PHE A 134 -3.68 7.14 18.08
N SER A 135 -4.19 6.32 19.00
CA SER A 135 -5.46 6.62 19.69
C SER A 135 -5.45 7.95 20.45
N ARG A 136 -4.28 8.41 20.89
CA ARG A 136 -4.05 9.65 21.65
C ARG A 136 -3.72 10.85 20.75
N THR A 137 -3.06 10.61 19.62
CA THR A 137 -2.67 11.64 18.66
C THR A 137 -3.18 11.26 17.27
N ALA A 138 -4.50 11.16 17.13
CA ALA A 138 -5.10 10.68 15.89
C ALA A 138 -4.96 11.72 14.78
N PHE A 139 -4.58 11.25 13.60
CA PHE A 139 -4.58 11.98 12.34
C PHE A 139 -5.18 11.08 11.26
N LYS A 140 -5.60 11.64 10.13
CA LYS A 140 -6.27 10.84 9.09
C LYS A 140 -5.24 9.99 8.35
N VAL A 141 -5.36 8.67 8.45
CA VAL A 141 -4.61 7.69 7.64
C VAL A 141 -5.58 7.06 6.66
N THR A 142 -5.27 7.15 5.36
CA THR A 142 -6.17 6.68 4.29
C THR A 142 -5.70 5.38 3.65
N SER A 143 -4.41 5.07 3.72
CA SER A 143 -3.84 3.84 3.16
C SER A 143 -2.95 3.12 4.18
N LEU A 144 -3.01 1.78 4.18
CA LEU A 144 -2.15 0.92 4.96
C LEU A 144 -1.65 -0.23 4.09
N SER A 145 -0.34 -0.36 3.95
CA SER A 145 0.32 -1.52 3.35
C SER A 145 0.93 -2.37 4.46
N TYR A 146 0.26 -3.45 4.87
CA TYR A 146 0.65 -4.25 6.03
C TYR A 146 0.20 -5.71 5.91
N ASN A 147 1.12 -6.65 6.19
CA ASN A 147 0.90 -8.08 5.99
C ASN A 147 0.33 -8.81 7.21
N ASN A 148 0.45 -8.26 8.41
CA ASN A 148 -0.03 -8.90 9.64
C ASN A 148 -1.18 -8.15 10.30
N LEU A 149 -2.23 -7.87 9.52
CA LEU A 149 -3.44 -7.20 10.04
C LEU A 149 -4.00 -7.92 11.27
N GLY A 150 -3.87 -9.24 11.36
CA GLY A 150 -4.38 -10.06 12.47
C GLY A 150 -3.71 -9.82 13.82
N ALA A 151 -2.44 -9.44 13.81
CA ALA A 151 -1.71 -9.15 15.04
C ALA A 151 -2.19 -7.88 15.76
N ILE A 152 -2.97 -7.02 15.11
CA ILE A 152 -3.52 -5.81 15.72
C ILE A 152 -4.92 -6.14 16.25
N PRO A 153 -5.14 -6.18 17.58
CA PRO A 153 -6.47 -6.39 18.15
C PRO A 153 -7.46 -5.33 17.66
N GLN A 154 -8.73 -5.72 17.47
CA GLN A 154 -9.74 -4.83 16.89
C GLN A 154 -9.95 -3.56 17.74
N ASP A 155 -10.00 -3.68 19.06
CA ASP A 155 -10.12 -2.56 19.99
C ASP A 155 -8.95 -1.57 19.87
N VAL A 156 -7.73 -2.10 19.75
CA VAL A 156 -6.49 -1.31 19.61
C VAL A 156 -6.40 -0.62 18.25
N GLY A 157 -6.72 -1.33 17.16
CA GLY A 157 -6.62 -0.82 15.80
C GLY A 157 -7.86 -0.06 15.29
N SER A 158 -8.98 -0.11 16.02
CA SER A 158 -10.28 0.43 15.58
C SER A 158 -10.22 1.86 15.07
N ARG A 159 -9.40 2.71 15.70
CA ARG A 159 -9.27 4.12 15.30
C ARG A 159 -8.47 4.28 14.00
N LEU A 160 -7.45 3.46 13.79
CA LEU A 160 -6.71 3.43 12.54
C LEU A 160 -7.60 2.92 11.40
N PHE A 161 -8.23 1.77 11.60
CA PHE A 161 -8.97 1.07 10.54
C PHE A 161 -10.21 1.81 10.04
N ARG A 162 -10.79 2.66 10.90
CA ARG A 162 -11.99 3.44 10.58
C ARG A 162 -11.83 4.30 9.34
N ASP A 163 -10.69 4.97 9.18
CA ASP A 163 -10.50 5.96 8.12
C ASP A 163 -9.75 5.39 6.89
N LEU A 164 -9.37 4.10 6.96
CA LEU A 164 -8.70 3.43 5.85
C LEU A 164 -9.65 3.25 4.66
N VAL A 165 -9.20 3.74 3.52
CA VAL A 165 -9.87 3.62 2.22
C VAL A 165 -9.19 2.56 1.36
N THR A 166 -7.86 2.43 1.53
CA THR A 166 -7.02 1.48 0.81
C THR A 166 -6.27 0.60 1.81
N VAL A 167 -6.29 -0.72 1.55
CA VAL A 167 -5.44 -1.68 2.25
C VAL A 167 -4.68 -2.49 1.22
N THR A 168 -3.37 -2.56 1.39
CA THR A 168 -2.48 -3.45 0.65
C THR A 168 -1.90 -4.46 1.61
N VAL A 169 -1.87 -5.72 1.21
CA VAL A 169 -1.20 -6.77 1.94
C VAL A 169 -0.08 -7.27 1.04
N PRO A 170 1.16 -6.83 1.29
CA PRO A 170 2.29 -7.17 0.43
C PRO A 170 2.63 -8.65 0.54
N GLU A 171 3.26 -9.17 -0.50
CA GLU A 171 3.75 -10.54 -0.54
C GLU A 171 4.84 -10.73 0.52
N ILE A 172 4.67 -11.73 1.38
CA ILE A 172 5.67 -12.06 2.39
C ILE A 172 6.77 -12.84 1.70
N ALA A 173 7.97 -12.25 1.59
CA ALA A 173 9.15 -13.04 1.29
C ALA A 173 9.30 -14.07 2.41
N LEU A 174 9.05 -15.35 2.11
CA LEU A 174 9.10 -16.48 3.04
C LEU A 174 10.21 -16.26 4.08
N ALA A 175 9.82 -15.86 5.29
CA ALA A 175 10.77 -15.72 6.36
C ALA A 175 11.39 -17.11 6.61
N PRO A 176 12.66 -17.19 7.04
CA PRO A 176 13.35 -18.47 7.31
C PRO A 176 12.63 -19.36 8.35
N HIS A 177 11.59 -18.85 9.01
CA HIS A 177 10.79 -19.55 10.01
C HIS A 177 9.45 -20.11 9.50
N GLY A 178 9.12 -19.99 8.19
CA GLY A 178 8.08 -20.80 7.54
C GLY A 178 6.65 -20.65 8.09
N LEU A 179 6.39 -19.71 8.99
CA LEU A 179 5.03 -19.39 9.41
C LEU A 179 4.41 -18.52 8.33
N ASN A 180 3.66 -19.16 7.42
CA ASN A 180 2.76 -18.46 6.53
C ASN A 180 1.78 -17.66 7.40
N MET A 181 2.00 -16.35 7.48
CA MET A 181 0.99 -15.44 8.00
C MET A 181 -0.07 -15.28 6.92
N HIS A 182 -0.86 -16.33 6.73
CA HIS A 182 -2.07 -16.24 5.95
C HIS A 182 -2.95 -15.19 6.62
N ILE A 183 -3.36 -14.18 5.87
CA ILE A 183 -4.41 -13.29 6.34
C ILE A 183 -5.64 -14.14 6.54
N ASP A 184 -6.13 -14.17 7.78
CA ASP A 184 -7.46 -14.68 8.02
C ASP A 184 -8.43 -13.67 7.40
N MET A 185 -9.06 -14.07 6.30
CA MET A 185 -9.94 -13.21 5.52
C MET A 185 -11.15 -12.72 6.34
N TRP A 186 -11.48 -13.40 7.44
CA TRP A 186 -12.48 -12.94 8.40
C TRP A 186 -12.07 -11.67 9.15
N GLN A 187 -10.81 -11.26 9.03
CA GLN A 187 -10.32 -10.00 9.56
C GLN A 187 -10.69 -8.81 8.66
N LEU A 188 -11.02 -9.03 7.39
CA LEU A 188 -11.40 -7.97 6.46
C LEU A 188 -12.92 -7.72 6.51
N THR A 189 -13.47 -7.56 7.72
CA THR A 189 -14.91 -7.33 7.90
C THR A 189 -15.26 -5.85 7.73
N PRO A 190 -16.50 -5.54 7.27
CA PRO A 190 -17.00 -4.17 7.24
C PRO A 190 -16.97 -3.47 8.60
N ASP A 191 -17.18 -4.21 9.71
CA ASP A 191 -17.12 -3.64 11.07
C ASP A 191 -15.71 -3.17 11.44
N ARG A 192 -14.69 -3.86 10.93
CA ARG A 192 -13.30 -3.50 11.15
C ARG A 192 -12.85 -2.40 10.20
N PHE A 193 -13.25 -2.47 8.93
CA PHE A 193 -12.85 -1.55 7.87
C PHE A 193 -14.07 -0.92 7.18
N PRO A 194 -14.79 -0.01 7.86
CA PRO A 194 -16.08 0.50 7.37
C PRO A 194 -15.98 1.33 6.08
N ASN A 195 -14.82 1.96 5.82
CA ASN A 195 -14.61 2.84 4.67
C ASN A 195 -13.73 2.22 3.57
N LEU A 196 -13.40 0.93 3.68
CA LEU A 196 -12.50 0.27 2.73
C LEU A 196 -13.16 0.10 1.36
N THR A 197 -12.56 0.70 0.34
CA THR A 197 -13.03 0.62 -1.04
C THR A 197 -12.00 0.04 -1.99
N SER A 198 -10.73 -0.03 -1.59
CA SER A 198 -9.64 -0.60 -2.39
C SER A 198 -8.86 -1.62 -1.57
N LEU A 199 -8.77 -2.85 -2.06
CA LEU A 199 -8.02 -3.93 -1.44
C LEU A 199 -7.03 -4.54 -2.45
N SER A 200 -5.77 -4.66 -2.06
CA SER A 200 -4.74 -5.36 -2.81
C SER A 200 -4.14 -6.48 -1.97
N LEU A 201 -4.32 -7.73 -2.38
CA LEU A 201 -3.73 -8.92 -1.78
C LEU A 201 -2.65 -9.47 -2.71
N GLU A 202 -1.39 -9.34 -2.31
CA GLU A 202 -0.27 -9.84 -3.11
C GLU A 202 0.15 -11.27 -2.73
N ASP A 203 -0.36 -11.79 -1.62
CA ASP A 203 -0.25 -13.20 -1.26
C ASP A 203 -1.38 -14.03 -1.91
N TYR A 204 -1.13 -15.33 -2.07
CA TYR A 204 -2.11 -16.25 -2.64
C TYR A 204 -3.20 -16.61 -1.63
N MET A 205 -4.44 -16.49 -2.07
CA MET A 205 -5.61 -16.95 -1.33
C MET A 205 -6.32 -18.11 -2.05
N LEU A 206 -7.12 -18.85 -1.30
CA LEU A 206 -7.97 -19.90 -1.85
C LEU A 206 -9.23 -19.31 -2.49
N PRO A 207 -9.75 -19.89 -3.58
CA PRO A 207 -10.98 -19.43 -4.25
C PRO A 207 -12.19 -19.31 -3.31
N GLN A 208 -12.30 -20.19 -2.32
CA GLN A 208 -13.39 -20.19 -1.33
C GLN A 208 -13.42 -18.93 -0.45
N ASN A 209 -12.31 -18.20 -0.36
CA ASN A 209 -12.23 -16.97 0.43
C ASN A 209 -12.72 -15.75 -0.34
N VAL A 210 -13.05 -15.87 -1.64
CA VAL A 210 -13.52 -14.73 -2.43
C VAL A 210 -14.85 -14.18 -1.91
N SER A 211 -15.72 -15.04 -1.38
CA SER A 211 -17.02 -14.60 -0.84
C SER A 211 -16.92 -13.84 0.49
N THR A 212 -15.74 -13.75 1.11
CA THR A 212 -15.56 -13.06 2.39
C THR A 212 -15.10 -11.62 2.22
N PHE A 213 -14.92 -11.13 0.99
CA PHE A 213 -14.54 -9.74 0.75
C PHE A 213 -15.61 -8.76 1.22
N PRO A 214 -15.23 -7.58 1.74
CA PRO A 214 -16.18 -6.52 2.07
C PRO A 214 -17.07 -6.15 0.87
N ALA A 215 -18.37 -6.02 1.12
CA ALA A 215 -19.36 -5.74 0.09
C ALA A 215 -19.22 -4.34 -0.55
N ASN A 216 -18.58 -3.41 0.15
CA ASN A 216 -18.32 -2.02 -0.26
C ASN A 216 -17.04 -1.84 -1.10
N LEU A 217 -16.31 -2.92 -1.39
CA LEU A 217 -15.13 -2.84 -2.25
C LEU A 217 -15.51 -2.40 -3.67
N LYS A 218 -14.75 -1.44 -4.16
CA LYS A 218 -14.80 -0.93 -5.53
C LYS A 218 -13.60 -1.39 -6.36
N LYS A 219 -12.45 -1.56 -5.73
CA LYS A 219 -11.22 -2.02 -6.38
C LYS A 219 -10.67 -3.23 -5.66
N LEU A 220 -10.39 -4.30 -6.41
CA LEU A 220 -9.79 -5.51 -5.88
C LEU A 220 -8.65 -5.97 -6.78
N LYS A 221 -7.45 -6.08 -6.20
CA LYS A 221 -6.34 -6.83 -6.76
C LYS A 221 -6.09 -8.03 -5.86
N CYS A 222 -6.09 -9.25 -6.39
CA CYS A 222 -5.79 -10.43 -5.59
C CYS A 222 -4.99 -11.48 -6.36
N ARG A 223 -4.40 -12.43 -5.63
CA ARG A 223 -3.79 -13.63 -6.22
C ARG A 223 -4.53 -14.89 -5.76
N LEU A 224 -4.94 -15.73 -6.70
CA LEU A 224 -5.65 -16.98 -6.42
C LEU A 224 -4.75 -18.19 -6.67
N ALA A 225 -4.66 -19.08 -5.69
CA ALA A 225 -4.07 -20.40 -5.88
C ALA A 225 -5.15 -21.39 -6.33
N LEU A 226 -5.02 -21.91 -7.55
CA LEU A 226 -6.05 -22.74 -8.17
C LEU A 226 -5.92 -24.23 -7.88
N SER A 227 -4.71 -24.67 -7.55
CA SER A 227 -4.45 -26.09 -7.42
C SER A 227 -4.99 -26.61 -6.09
N ASP A 228 -5.60 -27.80 -6.15
CA ASP A 228 -5.87 -28.58 -4.95
C ASP A 228 -4.58 -29.04 -4.27
N ALA A 229 -3.37 -28.73 -4.78
CA ALA A 229 -2.11 -29.09 -4.14
C ALA A 229 -2.01 -28.49 -2.72
N LEU A 230 -2.42 -27.23 -2.55
CA LEU A 230 -2.53 -26.59 -1.23
C LEU A 230 -3.58 -27.27 -0.35
N HIS A 231 -4.74 -27.63 -0.92
CA HIS A 231 -5.79 -28.38 -0.21
C HIS A 231 -5.36 -29.80 0.16
N SER A 232 -4.57 -30.46 -0.68
CA SER A 232 -4.12 -31.84 -0.50
C SER A 232 -3.02 -31.95 0.54
N MET A 233 -2.17 -30.92 0.68
CA MET A 233 -1.20 -30.82 1.77
C MET A 233 -1.89 -30.68 3.13
N VAL A 234 -3.05 -30.02 3.19
CA VAL A 234 -3.78 -29.81 4.45
C VAL A 234 -4.72 -30.97 4.77
N ASN A 235 -5.36 -31.59 3.77
CA ASN A 235 -6.46 -32.54 3.97
C ASN A 235 -6.25 -33.93 3.35
N GLY A 236 -5.06 -34.28 2.85
CA GLY A 236 -4.76 -35.63 2.35
C GLY A 236 -5.56 -36.07 1.11
N GLY A 237 -6.01 -35.11 0.30
CA GLY A 237 -7.02 -35.32 -0.75
C GLY A 237 -6.54 -36.09 -2.00
N HIS A 238 -7.43 -36.90 -2.56
CA HIS A 238 -7.28 -37.56 -3.86
C HIS A 238 -7.14 -36.54 -5.01
N LYS A 239 -6.16 -36.76 -5.90
CA LYS A 239 -5.98 -35.96 -7.13
C LYS A 239 -7.21 -36.11 -8.02
N GLN A 240 -8.04 -35.08 -8.10
CA GLN A 240 -9.09 -35.01 -9.12
C GLN A 240 -8.43 -34.63 -10.45
N SER A 241 -8.47 -35.56 -11.42
CA SER A 241 -8.07 -35.28 -12.80
C SER A 241 -9.31 -34.88 -13.59
N GLY A 242 -9.31 -33.70 -14.21
CA GLY A 242 -10.45 -33.20 -15.00
C GLY A 242 -10.47 -31.68 -15.18
N SER A 243 -11.42 -31.21 -16.00
CA SER A 243 -11.75 -29.78 -16.10
C SER A 243 -12.66 -29.37 -14.95
N ARG A 244 -12.34 -28.26 -14.27
CA ARG A 244 -13.15 -27.71 -13.18
C ARG A 244 -13.65 -26.31 -13.54
N LEU A 245 -14.93 -26.05 -13.29
CA LEU A 245 -15.52 -24.73 -13.33
C LEU A 245 -15.48 -24.13 -11.91
N LEU A 246 -14.80 -22.99 -11.75
CA LEU A 246 -14.81 -22.23 -10.50
C LEU A 246 -15.78 -21.06 -10.63
N MET A 247 -16.85 -21.10 -9.85
CA MET A 247 -17.73 -19.97 -9.64
C MET A 247 -17.15 -19.12 -8.51
N LEU A 248 -16.61 -17.96 -8.85
CA LEU A 248 -16.18 -16.96 -7.87
C LEU A 248 -17.36 -16.04 -7.58
N GLN A 249 -17.49 -15.54 -6.35
CA GLN A 249 -18.56 -14.60 -5.98
C GLN A 249 -17.92 -13.33 -5.41
N PHE A 250 -17.58 -12.42 -6.32
CA PHE A 250 -16.99 -11.13 -5.99
C PHE A 250 -18.07 -10.12 -5.53
N PRO A 251 -17.70 -9.10 -4.72
CA PRO A 251 -18.61 -8.04 -4.32
C PRO A 251 -19.28 -7.33 -5.51
N ALA A 252 -20.58 -7.08 -5.39
CA ALA A 252 -21.38 -6.48 -6.46
C ALA A 252 -21.00 -5.03 -6.79
N MET A 253 -20.36 -4.31 -5.85
CA MET A 253 -19.93 -2.92 -6.03
C MET A 253 -18.55 -2.78 -6.69
N LEU A 254 -17.88 -3.88 -7.06
CA LEU A 254 -16.57 -3.77 -7.69
C LEU A 254 -16.71 -3.07 -9.05
N GLU A 255 -15.83 -2.11 -9.27
CA GLU A 255 -15.66 -1.32 -10.48
C GLU A 255 -14.35 -1.72 -11.20
N ASP A 256 -13.35 -2.19 -10.45
CA ASP A 256 -12.03 -2.62 -10.95
C ASP A 256 -11.61 -3.94 -10.30
N LEU A 257 -11.24 -4.93 -11.11
CA LEU A 257 -10.84 -6.26 -10.68
C LEU A 257 -9.58 -6.70 -11.43
N THR A 258 -8.54 -7.06 -10.67
CA THR A 258 -7.33 -7.70 -11.16
C THR A 258 -7.12 -9.02 -10.41
N VAL A 259 -7.15 -10.14 -11.12
CA VAL A 259 -6.95 -11.47 -10.53
C VAL A 259 -5.72 -12.11 -11.16
N ASN A 260 -4.68 -12.34 -10.37
CA ASN A 260 -3.54 -13.14 -10.81
C ASN A 260 -3.73 -14.57 -10.33
N THR A 261 -3.54 -15.54 -11.20
CA THR A 261 -3.76 -16.94 -10.84
C THR A 261 -2.45 -17.70 -10.91
N ALA A 262 -2.17 -18.53 -9.91
CA ALA A 262 -1.15 -19.55 -10.01
C ALA A 262 -1.79 -20.93 -9.93
N ASP A 263 -1.47 -21.75 -10.93
CA ASP A 263 -1.79 -23.17 -10.92
C ASP A 263 -0.52 -23.96 -10.62
N PHE A 264 -0.40 -24.45 -9.39
CA PHE A 264 0.73 -25.27 -8.96
C PHE A 264 0.57 -26.76 -9.35
N GLY A 265 -0.48 -27.11 -10.10
CA GLY A 265 -0.77 -28.47 -10.55
C GLY A 265 -1.17 -28.52 -12.03
N PRO A 266 -0.29 -28.89 -12.98
CA PRO A 266 -0.55 -28.82 -14.42
C PRO A 266 -1.63 -29.80 -14.95
N ILE A 267 -2.33 -30.51 -14.07
CA ILE A 267 -3.21 -31.63 -14.42
C ILE A 267 -4.67 -31.17 -14.63
N THR A 268 -5.06 -30.00 -14.10
CA THR A 268 -6.45 -29.52 -14.16
C THR A 268 -6.59 -28.27 -15.01
N LYS A 269 -7.46 -28.30 -16.02
CA LYS A 269 -7.88 -27.09 -16.72
C LYS A 269 -8.94 -26.38 -15.88
N THR A 270 -8.58 -25.25 -15.28
CA THR A 270 -9.49 -24.41 -14.50
C THR A 270 -10.10 -23.31 -15.38
N THR A 271 -11.42 -23.20 -15.38
CA THR A 271 -12.14 -22.10 -16.05
C THR A 271 -12.86 -21.26 -15.00
N PHE A 272 -12.76 -19.94 -15.11
CA PHE A 272 -13.45 -19.00 -14.23
C PHE A 272 -14.76 -18.55 -14.87
N ASP A 273 -15.84 -18.64 -14.10
CA ASP A 273 -17.05 -17.92 -14.44
C ASP A 273 -17.09 -16.60 -13.67
N ILE A 274 -16.88 -15.51 -14.40
CA ILE A 274 -17.05 -14.12 -13.93
C ILE A 274 -18.16 -13.40 -14.69
N SER A 275 -19.06 -14.14 -15.36
CA SER A 275 -20.09 -13.59 -16.25
C SER A 275 -21.10 -12.67 -15.56
N TYR A 276 -21.23 -12.78 -14.23
CA TYR A 276 -22.06 -11.89 -13.42
C TYR A 276 -21.46 -10.49 -13.24
N PHE A 277 -20.20 -10.27 -13.63
CA PHE A 277 -19.46 -9.04 -13.40
C PHE A 277 -19.47 -8.16 -14.65
N ALA A 278 -20.28 -7.08 -14.62
CA ALA A 278 -20.72 -6.33 -15.81
C ALA A 278 -19.71 -5.31 -16.41
N ALA A 279 -18.55 -5.08 -15.78
CA ALA A 279 -17.55 -4.13 -16.27
C ALA A 279 -16.57 -4.76 -17.30
N PRO A 280 -15.82 -3.99 -18.11
CA PRO A 280 -14.75 -4.54 -18.96
C PRO A 280 -13.48 -4.90 -18.14
N HIS A 281 -12.91 -6.09 -18.34
CA HIS A 281 -11.87 -6.67 -17.46
C HIS A 281 -10.50 -6.83 -18.13
N LYS A 282 -9.43 -6.76 -17.33
CA LYS A 282 -8.10 -7.31 -17.65
C LYS A 282 -7.93 -8.62 -16.87
N VAL A 283 -8.04 -9.75 -17.58
CA VAL A 283 -7.72 -11.09 -17.06
C VAL A 283 -6.33 -11.48 -17.52
#